data_AF-A0A6A5JXY2-F1
#
_entry.id   AF-A0A6A5JXY2-F1
#
_cell.length_a   1.000
_cell.length_b   1.000
_cell.length_c   1.000
_cell.angle_alpha   90.00
_cell.angle_beta   90.00
_cell.angle_gamma   90.00
#
_symmetry.space_group_name_H-M   'P 1'
#
loop_
_entity.id
_entity.type
_entity.pdbx_description
1 polymer ?
#
loop_
_entity_poly.entity_id
_entity_poly.type
_entity_poly.pdbx_seq_one_letter_code
_entity_poly.pdbx_strand_id
1 'polypeptide(L)'
;MAESSVRGQHFEHLVEYALAVCRECQHGVLPSHIKSHVQRAHPAKRKQAKAIAEEVGNWAGLMQYAGELEVPSQVIEPIHQLPVYEDGLMC
;
A
#
# COMPACT_ATOMS: atom_id res chain seq x y z
N MET A 1 -19.85 5.86 1.43
CA MET A 1 -19.61 5.96 2.88
C MET A 1 -18.10 6.13 3.02
N ALA A 2 -17.62 7.17 3.71
CA ALA A 2 -16.20 7.54 3.67
C ALA A 2 -15.37 6.62 4.57
N GLU A 3 -14.85 5.54 3.99
CA GLU A 3 -13.93 4.63 4.67
C GLU A 3 -12.61 5.35 4.93
N SER A 4 -12.31 5.51 6.22
CA SER A 4 -11.24 6.37 6.69
C SER A 4 -9.89 5.68 6.46
N SER A 5 -9.13 6.10 5.46
CA SER A 5 -7.74 5.67 5.25
C SER A 5 -6.90 5.98 6.48
N VAL A 6 -6.39 4.95 7.16
CA VAL A 6 -5.38 5.11 8.21
C VAL A 6 -4.07 5.50 7.55
N ARG A 7 -3.50 6.63 7.96
CA ARG A 7 -2.29 7.18 7.36
C ARG A 7 -1.09 7.02 8.29
N GLY A 8 -0.13 6.20 7.85
CA GLY A 8 1.17 6.09 8.47
C GLY A 8 2.17 7.10 7.92
N GLN A 9 3.35 7.14 8.52
CA GLN A 9 4.43 8.02 8.07
C GLN A 9 5.00 7.57 6.70
N HIS A 10 5.03 6.26 6.45
CA HIS A 10 5.59 5.64 5.23
C HIS A 10 4.56 4.98 4.31
N PHE A 11 3.42 4.56 4.87
CA PHE A 11 2.38 3.84 4.15
C PHE A 11 1.03 4.54 4.30
N GLU A 12 0.13 4.25 3.38
CA GLU A 12 -1.27 4.66 3.41
C GLU A 12 -2.15 3.43 3.28
N HIS A 13 -3.20 3.33 4.10
CA HIS A 13 -4.17 2.25 3.98
C HIS A 13 -5.20 2.59 2.89
N LEU A 14 -5.16 1.83 1.80
CA LEU A 14 -6.18 1.85 0.76
C LEU A 14 -7.29 0.85 1.14
N VAL A 15 -8.30 1.35 1.85
CA VAL A 15 -9.33 0.53 2.51
C VAL A 15 -10.16 -0.27 1.50
N GLU A 16 -10.51 0.34 0.37
CA GLU A 16 -11.29 -0.31 -0.71
C GLU A 16 -10.66 -1.63 -1.21
N TYR A 17 -9.33 -1.73 -1.11
CA TYR A 17 -8.58 -2.91 -1.54
C TYR A 17 -7.92 -3.65 -0.38
N ALA A 18 -8.13 -3.21 0.87
CA ALA A 18 -7.47 -3.76 2.06
C ALA A 18 -5.93 -3.80 1.96
N LEU A 19 -5.30 -2.82 1.27
CA LEU A 19 -3.87 -2.82 0.94
C LEU A 19 -3.13 -1.64 1.59
N ALA A 20 -1.87 -1.88 1.97
CA ALA A 20 -0.96 -0.81 2.36
C ALA A 20 -0.19 -0.32 1.13
N VAL A 21 -0.29 0.96 0.80
CA VAL A 21 0.43 1.58 -0.32
C VAL A 21 1.62 2.37 0.19
N CYS A 22 2.81 2.08 -0.33
CA CYS A 22 4.01 2.82 0.01
C CYS A 22 3.93 4.24 -0.58
N ARG A 23 4.14 5.27 0.24
CA ARG A 23 4.05 6.67 -0.19
C ARG A 23 5.26 7.16 -0.96
N GLU A 24 6.39 6.45 -0.88
CA GLU A 24 7.64 6.82 -1.56
C GLU A 24 7.68 6.33 -3.01
N CYS A 25 7.05 5.19 -3.30
CA CYS A 25 7.11 4.56 -4.63
C CYS A 25 5.75 4.05 -5.15
N GLN A 26 4.65 4.37 -4.47
CA GLN A 26 3.28 4.06 -4.89
C GLN A 26 3.00 2.56 -5.13
N HIS A 27 3.76 1.67 -4.48
CA HIS A 27 3.55 0.22 -4.56
C HIS A 27 2.59 -0.27 -3.47
N GLY A 28 1.62 -1.09 -3.85
CA GLY A 28 0.80 -1.88 -2.92
C GLY A 28 1.60 -3.04 -2.33
N VAL A 29 1.61 -3.17 -1.01
CA VAL A 29 2.42 -4.14 -0.27
C VAL A 29 1.58 -4.84 0.80
N LEU A 30 1.66 -6.17 0.85
CA LEU A 30 1.04 -6.95 1.91
C LEU A 30 1.79 -6.79 3.24
N PRO A 31 1.12 -6.89 4.41
CA PRO A 31 1.73 -6.74 5.73
C PRO A 31 3.00 -7.58 5.91
N SER A 32 2.96 -8.85 5.48
CA SER A 32 4.07 -9.79 5.54
C SER A 32 5.30 -9.37 4.72
N HIS A 33 5.12 -8.52 3.71
CA HIS A 33 6.16 -8.06 2.79
C HIS A 33 6.67 -6.64 3.07
N ILE A 34 6.06 -5.89 3.99
CA ILE A 34 6.43 -4.49 4.27
C ILE A 34 7.90 -4.35 4.65
N LYS A 35 8.38 -5.18 5.59
CA LYS A 35 9.77 -5.14 6.01
C LYS A 35 10.73 -5.38 4.84
N SER A 36 10.49 -6.41 4.04
CA SER A 36 11.34 -6.72 2.88
C SER A 36 11.27 -5.65 1.81
N HIS A 37 10.10 -5.05 1.57
CA HIS A 37 9.93 -3.95 0.64
C HIS A 37 10.77 -2.75 1.08
N VAL A 38 10.58 -2.29 2.32
CA VAL A 38 11.29 -1.12 2.87
C VAL A 38 12.81 -1.31 2.86
N GLN A 39 13.31 -2.53 3.09
CA GLN A 39 14.75 -2.79 3.06
C GLN A 39 15.36 -2.89 1.65
N ARG A 40 14.56 -3.22 0.63
CA ARG A 40 15.04 -3.46 -0.74
C ARG A 40 14.81 -2.28 -1.66
N ALA A 41 13.64 -1.65 -1.54
CA ALA A 41 13.22 -0.53 -2.37
C ALA A 41 13.77 0.81 -1.85
N HIS A 42 13.98 0.92 -0.53
CA HIS A 42 14.35 2.17 0.13
C HIS A 42 15.64 2.01 0.95
N PRO A 43 16.43 3.08 1.16
CA PRO A 43 17.66 3.04 1.96
C PRO A 43 17.39 3.02 3.47
N ALA A 44 16.49 2.16 3.94
CA ALA A 44 16.08 2.08 5.34
C ALA A 44 16.94 1.11 6.15
N LYS A 45 17.29 1.50 7.38
CA LYS A 45 17.99 0.60 8.32
C LYS A 45 17.04 -0.52 8.77
N ARG A 46 17.59 -1.72 9.02
CA ARG A 46 16.82 -2.90 9.48
C ARG A 46 15.90 -2.62 10.68
N LYS A 47 16.35 -1.80 11.64
CA LYS A 47 15.56 -1.42 12.83
C LYS A 47 14.35 -0.56 12.45
N GLN A 48 14.53 0.40 11.54
CA GLN A 48 13.47 1.25 11.02
C GLN A 48 12.46 0.42 10.22
N ALA A 49 12.93 -0.44 9.32
CA ALA A 49 12.05 -1.33 8.53
C ALA A 49 11.21 -2.28 9.40
N LYS A 50 11.77 -2.76 10.53
CA LYS A 50 11.02 -3.56 11.50
C LYS A 50 9.91 -2.74 12.16
N ALA A 51 10.23 -1.53 12.64
CA ALA A 51 9.26 -0.65 13.28
C ALA A 51 8.10 -0.29 12.33
N ILE A 52 8.42 0.02 11.07
CA ILE A 52 7.41 0.32 10.04
C ILE A 52 6.51 -0.90 9.79
N ALA A 53 7.10 -2.10 9.67
CA ALA A 53 6.32 -3.33 9.48
C ALA A 53 5.42 -3.65 10.69
N GLU A 54 5.89 -3.40 11.92
CA GLU A 54 5.08 -3.57 13.12
C GLU A 54 3.95 -2.53 13.20
N GLU A 55 4.21 -1.26 12.86
CA GLU A 55 3.18 -0.21 12.81
C GLU A 55 2.07 -0.57 11.81
N VAL A 56 2.44 -0.86 10.56
CA VAL A 56 1.47 -1.10 9.49
C VAL A 56 0.77 -2.45 9.66
N GLY A 57 1.48 -3.48 10.12
CA GLY A 57 0.91 -4.81 10.35
C GLY A 57 -0.19 -4.84 11.42
N ASN A 58 -0.29 -3.81 12.27
CA ASN A 58 -1.36 -3.68 13.27
C ASN A 58 -2.60 -2.90 12.75
N TRP A 59 -2.60 -2.43 11.50
CA TRP A 59 -3.78 -1.77 10.95
C TRP A 59 -4.91 -2.77 10.73
N ALA A 60 -6.09 -2.43 11.24
CA ALA A 60 -7.29 -3.21 11.01
C ALA A 60 -7.71 -3.13 9.53
N GLY A 61 -8.20 -4.25 9.00
CA GLY A 61 -8.71 -4.32 7.64
C GLY A 61 -7.65 -4.51 6.55
N LEU A 62 -6.38 -4.73 6.91
CA LEU A 62 -5.37 -5.14 5.93
C LEU A 62 -5.50 -6.62 5.59
N MET A 63 -5.42 -6.88 4.30
CA MET A 63 -5.33 -8.20 3.70
C MET A 63 -4.04 -8.91 4.10
N GLN A 64 -4.14 -10.15 4.57
CA GLN A 64 -2.98 -10.88 5.10
C GLN A 64 -2.32 -11.75 4.03
N TYR A 65 -3.11 -12.29 3.10
CA TYR A 65 -2.68 -13.19 2.06
C TYR A 65 -3.06 -12.67 0.66
N ALA A 66 -2.18 -12.87 -0.32
CA ALA A 66 -2.43 -12.43 -1.70
C ALA A 66 -3.70 -13.06 -2.33
N GLY A 67 -4.11 -14.24 -1.86
CA GLY A 67 -5.31 -14.92 -2.35
C GLY A 67 -6.64 -14.31 -1.89
N GLU A 68 -6.61 -13.39 -0.92
CA GLU A 68 -7.78 -12.61 -0.49
C GLU A 68 -8.03 -11.40 -1.42
N LEU A 69 -7.13 -11.14 -2.38
CA LEU A 69 -7.26 -10.00 -3.27
C LEU A 69 -8.39 -10.20 -4.27
N GLU A 70 -9.49 -9.51 -4.02
CA GLU A 70 -10.56 -9.35 -4.99
C GLU A 70 -10.20 -8.20 -5.95
N VAL A 71 -9.65 -8.55 -7.10
CA VAL A 71 -9.36 -7.58 -8.16
C VAL A 71 -10.68 -7.20 -8.83
N PRO A 72 -11.10 -5.92 -8.79
CA PRO A 72 -12.32 -5.49 -9.45
C PRO A 72 -12.18 -5.66 -10.97
N SER A 73 -13.27 -6.05 -11.62
CA SER A 73 -13.33 -6.20 -13.08
C SER A 73 -13.24 -4.87 -13.83
N GLN A 74 -13.57 -3.77 -13.15
CA GLN A 74 -13.45 -2.41 -13.65
C GLN A 74 -13.22 -1.43 -12.50
N VAL A 75 -12.42 -0.41 -12.74
CA VAL A 75 -12.16 0.69 -11.81
C VAL A 75 -12.63 1.96 -12.51
N ILE A 76 -13.74 2.55 -12.04
CA ILE A 76 -14.37 3.72 -12.68
C ILE A 76 -13.74 5.02 -12.17
N GLU A 77 -13.33 5.06 -10.91
CA GLU A 77 -12.67 6.21 -10.28
C GLU A 77 -11.16 5.95 -10.15
N PRO A 78 -10.31 6.95 -10.45
CA PRO A 78 -8.87 6.76 -10.38
C PRO A 78 -8.42 6.47 -8.95
N ILE A 79 -7.58 5.44 -8.80
CA ILE A 79 -6.92 5.12 -7.53
C ILE A 79 -5.87 6.22 -7.30
N HIS A 80 -6.16 7.18 -6.43
CA HIS A 80 -5.32 8.36 -6.19
C HIS A 80 -3.87 8.05 -5.80
N GLN A 81 -3.62 6.85 -5.27
CA GLN A 81 -2.30 6.40 -4.89
C GLN A 81 -1.50 5.86 -6.08
N LEU A 82 -2.12 5.60 -7.23
CA LEU A 82 -1.47 5.24 -8.48
C LEU A 82 -1.35 6.47 -9.39
N PRO A 83 -0.24 6.61 -10.14
CA PRO A 83 -0.13 7.68 -11.11
C PRO A 83 -1.14 7.47 -12.24
N VAL A 84 -1.91 8.51 -12.54
CA VAL A 84 -2.80 8.56 -13.71
C VAL A 84 -2.15 9.51 -14.71
N TYR A 85 -1.81 8.98 -15.88
CA TYR A 85 -1.16 9.75 -16.93
C TYR A 85 -2.21 10.16 -17.97
N GLU A 86 -2.34 11.46 -18.20
CA GLU A 86 -3.29 12.03 -19.17
C GLU A 86 -2.66 12.22 -20.56
N ASP A 87 -1.37 11.95 -20.70
CA ASP A 87 -0.58 12.21 -21.91
C ASP A 87 -0.83 11.20 -23.04
N GLY A 88 -1.56 10.11 -22.75
CA GLY A 88 -1.84 9.03 -23.71
C GLY A 88 -0.60 8.22 -24.09
N LEU A 89 0.54 8.42 -23.41
CA LEU A 89 1.80 7.73 -23.66
C LEU A 89 2.11 6.69 -22.60
N MET A 90 1.66 6.91 -21.36
CA MET A 90 1.73 5.94 -20.28
C MET A 90 0.32 5.52 -19.86
N CYS A 91 0.13 4.22 -19.65
CA CYS A 91 -1.12 3.66 -19.12
C CYS A 91 -1.19 3.83 -17.61
#